data_AF-A0A962T5Q4-F1
#
_entry.id   AF-A0A962T5Q4-F1
#
_cell.length_a   1.000
_cell.length_b   1.000
_cell.length_c   1.000
_cell.angle_alpha   90.00
_cell.angle_beta   90.00
_cell.angle_gamma   90.00
#
_symmetry.space_group_name_H-M   'P 1'
#
loop_
_entity.id
_entity.type
_entity.pdbx_description
1 polymer ?
#
loop_
_entity_poly.entity_id
_entity_poly.type
_entity_poly.pdbx_seq_one_letter_code
_entity_poly.pdbx_strand_id
1 'polypeptide(L)'
;MKQLTTVWMAAALGVALGGCASAMQQTASQQEELLTAAGFSMKTANTPEKMSRLRKLPLYEVGMRKKGEQPMYYYADPNYCQCIYLGNEANYQAYRQLLIERNLRMGPVATTPADMEAEEEWSVLGSR
;
A
#
# COMPACT_ATOMS: atom_id res chain seq x y z
N MET A 1 54.09 -24.42 20.77
CA MET A 1 53.31 -25.56 20.25
C MET A 1 51.88 -25.08 19.99
N LYS A 2 51.50 -25.02 18.70
CA LYS A 2 50.16 -25.13 18.08
C LYS A 2 48.94 -24.65 18.91
N GLN A 3 48.11 -23.68 18.51
CA GLN A 3 47.72 -23.28 17.14
C GLN A 3 47.38 -21.79 17.08
N LEU A 4 48.16 -21.07 16.28
CA LEU A 4 47.66 -19.97 15.45
C LEU A 4 46.82 -20.61 14.33
N THR A 5 45.51 -20.42 14.34
CA THR A 5 44.70 -20.58 13.12
C THR A 5 43.45 -19.71 13.20
N THR A 6 43.36 -18.80 12.23
CA THR A 6 42.13 -18.27 11.62
C THR A 6 41.31 -17.25 12.40
N VAL A 7 41.89 -16.05 12.52
CA VAL A 7 41.21 -14.81 12.14
C VAL A 7 40.67 -15.00 10.72
N TRP A 8 39.39 -15.40 10.54
CA TRP A 8 38.62 -15.28 9.28
C TRP A 8 37.16 -15.70 9.56
N MET A 9 36.34 -14.72 9.94
CA MET A 9 34.89 -14.66 9.70
C MET A 9 34.51 -13.19 9.94
N ALA A 10 35.01 -12.28 9.10
CA ALA A 10 34.31 -11.88 7.89
C ALA A 10 32.82 -11.61 8.16
N ALA A 11 32.56 -10.38 8.64
CA ALA A 11 31.49 -9.51 8.19
C ALA A 11 30.24 -10.19 7.62
N ALA A 12 29.16 -10.29 8.41
CA ALA A 12 27.78 -10.26 7.91
C ALA A 12 26.77 -10.28 9.07
N LEU A 13 26.66 -9.20 9.83
CA LEU A 13 25.49 -8.96 10.70
C LEU A 13 25.21 -7.46 10.73
N GLY A 14 24.67 -6.94 9.63
CA GLY A 14 24.44 -5.51 9.50
C GLY A 14 23.63 -5.12 8.26
N VAL A 15 22.56 -5.84 7.93
CA VAL A 15 21.59 -5.39 6.93
C VAL A 15 20.19 -5.76 7.37
N ALA A 16 19.54 -4.92 8.17
CA ALA A 16 18.11 -5.08 8.48
C ALA A 16 17.40 -3.75 8.79
N LEU A 17 17.86 -2.60 8.25
CA LEU A 17 17.25 -1.30 8.53
C LEU A 17 16.52 -0.67 7.32
N GLY A 18 16.45 -1.34 6.16
CA GLY A 18 15.84 -0.80 4.94
C GLY A 18 14.39 -1.22 4.66
N GLY A 19 13.75 -2.05 5.49
CA GLY A 19 12.47 -2.70 5.14
C GLY A 19 11.24 -1.78 5.16
N CYS A 20 11.18 -0.81 6.07
CA CYS A 20 9.96 -0.04 6.30
C CYS A 20 9.60 0.91 5.14
N ALA A 21 10.60 1.55 4.53
CA ALA A 21 10.37 2.50 3.43
C ALA A 21 9.79 1.79 2.19
N SER A 22 10.29 0.59 1.90
CA SER A 22 9.86 -0.25 0.78
C SER A 22 8.42 -0.74 0.96
N ALA A 23 8.06 -1.16 2.16
CA ALA A 23 6.70 -1.62 2.47
C ALA A 23 5.67 -0.48 2.34
N MET A 24 6.02 0.72 2.80
CA MET A 24 5.15 1.89 2.69
C MET A 24 4.98 2.34 1.22
N GLN A 25 6.07 2.32 0.43
CA GLN A 25 6.02 2.60 -1.01
C GLN A 25 5.12 1.61 -1.76
N GLN A 26 5.26 0.32 -1.46
CA GLN A 26 4.44 -0.71 -2.08
C GLN A 26 2.95 -0.52 -1.73
N THR A 27 2.66 -0.13 -0.49
CA THR A 27 1.28 0.15 -0.05
C THR A 27 0.71 1.36 -0.81
N ALA A 28 1.47 2.45 -0.93
CA ALA A 28 1.07 3.62 -1.71
C ALA A 28 0.81 3.26 -3.18
N SER A 29 1.74 2.55 -3.84
CA SER A 29 1.59 2.10 -5.23
C SER A 29 0.32 1.28 -5.45
N GLN A 30 0.02 0.34 -4.55
CA GLN A 30 -1.19 -0.49 -4.64
C GLN A 30 -2.46 0.34 -4.49
N GLN A 31 -2.45 1.36 -3.63
CA GLN A 31 -3.58 2.26 -3.46
C GLN A 31 -3.76 3.16 -4.69
N GLU A 32 -2.67 3.67 -5.26
CA GLU A 32 -2.66 4.44 -6.51
C GLU A 32 -3.22 3.65 -7.70
N GLU A 33 -2.89 2.36 -7.81
CA GLU A 33 -3.45 1.46 -8.82
C GLU A 33 -4.97 1.32 -8.68
N LEU A 34 -5.46 1.11 -7.45
CA LEU A 34 -6.91 1.01 -7.18
C LEU A 34 -7.63 2.32 -7.49
N LEU A 35 -7.04 3.46 -7.15
CA LEU A 35 -7.60 4.78 -7.47
C LEU A 35 -7.68 5.00 -8.98
N THR A 36 -6.62 4.63 -9.71
CA THR A 36 -6.58 4.70 -11.17
C THR A 36 -7.65 3.81 -11.80
N ALA A 37 -7.77 2.56 -11.33
CA ALA A 37 -8.79 1.62 -11.80
C ALA A 37 -10.23 2.10 -11.50
N ALA A 38 -10.43 2.81 -10.38
CA ALA A 38 -11.69 3.45 -10.03
C ALA A 38 -12.01 4.72 -10.84
N GLY A 39 -11.10 5.14 -11.72
CA GLY A 39 -11.26 6.30 -12.59
C GLY A 39 -10.91 7.65 -11.94
N PHE A 40 -10.16 7.66 -10.84
CA PHE A 40 -9.59 8.92 -10.34
C PHE A 40 -8.58 9.49 -11.35
N SER A 41 -8.54 10.82 -11.45
CA SER A 41 -7.57 11.52 -12.29
C SER A 41 -6.35 11.94 -11.47
N MET A 42 -5.18 11.43 -11.87
CA MET A 42 -3.90 11.83 -11.29
C MET A 42 -3.46 13.22 -11.80
N LYS A 43 -2.94 14.04 -10.88
CA LYS A 43 -2.29 15.32 -11.18
C LYS A 43 -0.96 15.43 -10.44
N THR A 44 0.11 15.65 -11.19
CA THR A 44 1.45 15.87 -10.63
C THR A 44 1.57 17.25 -9.96
N ALA A 45 2.19 17.30 -8.79
CA ALA A 45 2.51 18.53 -8.06
C ALA A 45 3.94 19.01 -8.38
N ASN A 46 4.19 19.27 -9.66
CA ASN A 46 5.48 19.61 -10.24
C ASN A 46 5.97 21.06 -10.03
N THR A 47 5.35 21.83 -9.13
CA THR A 47 5.83 23.16 -8.74
C THR A 47 5.93 23.28 -7.21
N PRO A 48 6.82 24.12 -6.67
CA PRO A 48 6.94 24.34 -5.24
C PRO A 48 5.60 24.72 -4.57
N GLU A 49 4.79 25.52 -5.25
CA GLU A 49 3.48 25.97 -4.75
C GLU A 49 2.48 24.81 -4.70
N LYS A 50 2.43 23.97 -5.75
CA LYS A 50 1.58 22.77 -5.76
C LYS A 50 2.00 21.82 -4.66
N MET A 51 3.30 21.64 -4.46
CA MET A 51 3.84 20.74 -3.45
C MET A 51 3.61 21.25 -2.02
N SER A 52 3.77 22.55 -1.79
CA SER A 52 3.41 23.19 -0.51
C SER A 52 1.94 22.98 -0.17
N ARG A 53 1.03 23.03 -1.15
CA ARG A 53 -0.39 22.75 -0.94
C ARG A 53 -0.65 21.27 -0.71
N LEU A 54 -0.01 20.38 -1.47
CA LEU A 54 -0.19 18.94 -1.36
C LEU A 54 0.16 18.44 0.05
N ARG A 55 1.29 18.89 0.61
CA ARG A 55 1.76 18.50 1.95
C ARG A 55 0.87 18.95 3.11
N LYS A 56 -0.12 19.82 2.86
CA LYS A 56 -1.09 20.28 3.87
C LYS A 56 -2.36 19.42 3.92
N LEU A 57 -2.50 18.48 3.00
CA LEU A 57 -3.60 17.53 2.98
C LEU A 57 -3.31 16.35 3.91
N PRO A 58 -4.34 15.63 4.39
CA PRO A 58 -4.17 14.27 4.87
C PRO A 58 -3.45 13.44 3.79
N LEU A 59 -2.36 12.78 4.18
CA LEU A 59 -1.49 12.04 3.27
C LEU A 59 -1.85 10.56 3.31
N TYR A 60 -1.75 9.87 2.17
CA TYR A 60 -2.01 8.43 2.05
C TYR A 60 -3.42 7.98 2.45
N GLU A 61 -4.38 8.91 2.46
CA GLU A 61 -5.77 8.65 2.82
C GLU A 61 -6.70 9.28 1.78
N VAL A 62 -7.83 8.62 1.51
CA VAL A 62 -8.86 9.18 0.64
C VAL A 62 -9.74 10.12 1.46
N GLY A 63 -9.55 11.42 1.27
CA GLY A 63 -10.35 12.48 1.88
C GLY A 63 -11.49 12.96 0.99
N MET A 64 -12.46 13.65 1.61
CA MET A 64 -13.55 14.33 0.91
C MET A 64 -13.49 15.84 1.18
N ARG A 65 -13.72 16.65 0.15
CA ARG A 65 -13.97 18.10 0.26
C ARG A 65 -15.23 18.45 -0.54
N LYS A 66 -15.97 19.46 -0.09
CA LYS A 66 -17.07 20.02 -0.88
C LYS A 66 -16.50 20.97 -1.93
N LYS A 67 -16.90 20.78 -3.19
CA LYS A 67 -16.65 21.71 -4.30
C LYS A 67 -18.00 22.29 -4.73
N GLY A 68 -18.39 23.39 -4.11
CA GLY A 68 -19.77 23.86 -4.17
C GLY A 68 -20.69 22.88 -3.43
N GLU A 69 -21.73 22.40 -4.10
CA GLU A 69 -22.67 21.42 -3.54
C GLU A 69 -22.26 19.95 -3.75
N GLN A 70 -21.29 19.69 -4.64
CA GLN A 70 -20.88 18.32 -4.96
C GLN A 70 -19.63 17.90 -4.16
N PRO A 71 -19.58 16.65 -3.66
CA PRO A 71 -18.38 16.12 -3.03
C PRO A 71 -17.29 15.85 -4.07
N MET A 72 -16.05 16.19 -3.72
CA MET A 72 -14.83 15.83 -4.43
C MET A 72 -13.98 14.98 -3.49
N TYR A 73 -13.53 13.84 -4.00
CA TYR A 73 -12.63 12.95 -3.30
C TYR A 73 -11.20 13.16 -3.75
N TYR A 74 -10.26 13.04 -2.82
CA TYR A 74 -8.85 13.24 -3.11
C TYR A 74 -7.96 12.27 -2.33
N TYR A 75 -6.82 11.92 -2.91
CA TYR A 75 -5.74 11.20 -2.27
C TYR A 75 -4.41 11.89 -2.59
N ALA A 76 -3.61 12.18 -1.57
CA ALA A 76 -2.36 12.92 -1.71
C ALA A 76 -1.15 12.05 -1.35
N ASP A 77 -0.20 11.94 -2.29
CA ASP A 77 1.10 11.32 -2.05
C ASP A 77 2.22 12.30 -2.44
N PRO A 78 2.82 12.98 -1.45
CA PRO A 78 3.90 13.92 -1.68
C PRO A 78 5.29 13.28 -1.69
N ASN A 79 5.45 11.99 -1.35
CA ASN A 79 6.76 11.37 -1.17
C ASN A 79 7.14 10.41 -2.29
N TYR A 80 6.20 9.62 -2.82
CA TYR A 80 6.48 8.62 -3.85
C TYR A 80 6.14 9.13 -5.25
N CYS A 81 4.86 9.40 -5.55
CA CYS A 81 4.47 9.92 -6.88
C CYS A 81 4.55 11.46 -6.98
N GLN A 82 4.60 12.18 -5.85
CA GLN A 82 4.48 13.64 -5.79
C GLN A 82 3.22 14.16 -6.51
N CYS A 83 2.09 13.51 -6.26
CA CYS A 83 0.87 13.68 -7.03
C CYS A 83 -0.38 13.68 -6.14
N ILE A 84 -1.50 14.10 -6.73
CA ILE A 84 -2.83 14.04 -6.14
C ILE A 84 -3.78 13.32 -7.09
N TYR A 85 -4.55 12.38 -6.59
CA TYR A 85 -5.66 11.76 -7.31
C TYR A 85 -6.94 12.50 -6.95
N LEU A 86 -7.77 12.81 -7.95
CA LEU A 86 -9.04 13.51 -7.77
C LEU A 86 -10.18 12.73 -8.42
N GLY A 87 -11.28 12.57 -7.70
CA GLY A 87 -12.47 11.84 -8.16
C GLY A 87 -13.76 12.47 -7.70
N ASN A 88 -14.86 12.06 -8.33
CA ASN A 88 -16.22 12.38 -7.88
C ASN A 88 -16.78 11.24 -7.00
N GLU A 89 -18.03 11.34 -6.60
CA GLU A 89 -18.72 10.30 -5.82
C GLU A 89 -18.68 8.92 -6.50
N ALA A 90 -18.94 8.85 -7.81
CA ALA A 90 -18.94 7.58 -8.53
C ALA A 90 -17.55 6.91 -8.52
N ASN A 91 -16.48 7.69 -8.69
CA ASN A 91 -15.11 7.18 -8.56
C ASN A 91 -14.86 6.64 -7.14
N TYR A 92 -15.31 7.34 -6.11
CA TYR A 92 -15.14 6.89 -4.74
C TYR A 92 -15.88 5.59 -4.45
N GLN A 93 -17.12 5.44 -4.94
CA GLN A 93 -17.88 4.20 -4.80
C GLN A 93 -17.19 3.03 -5.54
N ALA A 94 -16.68 3.26 -6.75
CA ALA A 94 -15.89 2.25 -7.48
C ALA A 94 -14.61 1.86 -6.72
N TYR A 95 -13.90 2.82 -6.15
CA TYR A 95 -12.71 2.56 -5.32
C TYR A 95 -13.05 1.68 -4.11
N ARG A 96 -14.19 1.94 -3.44
CA ARG A 96 -14.66 1.13 -2.32
C ARG A 96 -14.99 -0.31 -2.73
N GLN A 97 -15.58 -0.51 -3.90
CA GLN A 97 -15.83 -1.85 -4.45
C GLN A 97 -14.53 -2.59 -4.73
N LEU A 98 -13.57 -1.94 -5.38
CA LEU A 98 -12.25 -2.54 -5.66
C LEU A 98 -11.48 -2.92 -4.38
N LEU A 99 -11.60 -2.14 -3.31
CA LEU A 99 -11.02 -2.51 -2.01
C LEU A 99 -11.63 -3.79 -1.44
N ILE A 100 -12.95 -3.95 -1.55
CA ILE A 100 -13.64 -5.16 -1.10
C ILE A 100 -13.20 -6.36 -1.94
N GLU A 101 -13.23 -6.23 -3.27
CA GLU A 101 -12.80 -7.29 -4.19
C GLU A 101 -11.36 -7.72 -3.92
N ARG A 102 -10.47 -6.76 -3.70
CA ARG A 102 -9.08 -7.04 -3.35
C ARG A 102 -8.96 -7.82 -2.05
N ASN A 103 -9.68 -7.41 -1.00
CA ASN A 103 -9.65 -8.11 0.29
C ASN A 103 -10.19 -9.54 0.18
N LEU A 104 -11.23 -9.75 -0.62
CA LEU A 104 -11.76 -11.09 -0.89
C LEU A 104 -10.77 -11.96 -1.66
N ARG A 105 -10.03 -11.39 -2.62
CA ARG A 105 -9.04 -12.12 -3.42
C ARG A 105 -7.78 -12.48 -2.64
N MET A 106 -7.35 -11.62 -1.71
CA MET A 106 -6.17 -11.91 -0.89
C MET A 106 -6.44 -12.96 0.19
N GLY A 107 -7.72 -13.26 0.48
CA GLY A 107 -8.12 -14.23 1.50
C GLY A 107 -7.63 -13.87 2.91
N PRO A 108 -8.00 -14.65 3.93
CA PRO A 108 -7.31 -14.60 5.21
C PRO A 108 -5.86 -15.07 4.98
N VAL A 109 -4.88 -14.22 5.34
CA VAL A 109 -3.48 -14.67 5.33
C VAL A 109 -3.35 -15.69 6.45
N ALA A 110 -3.03 -16.94 6.13
CA ALA A 110 -2.63 -17.93 7.12
C ALA A 110 -1.35 -17.41 7.80
N THR A 111 -1.48 -16.93 9.03
CA THR A 111 -0.38 -16.29 9.77
C THR A 111 0.21 -17.19 10.83
N THR A 112 -0.46 -18.31 11.12
CA THR A 112 -0.04 -19.27 12.14
C THR A 112 -0.11 -20.71 11.61
N PRO A 113 0.70 -21.64 12.14
CA PRO A 113 0.63 -23.06 11.78
C PRO A 113 -0.76 -23.68 11.94
N ALA A 114 -1.55 -23.21 12.92
CA ALA A 114 -2.92 -23.67 13.13
C ALA A 114 -3.86 -23.24 11.98
N ASP A 115 -3.64 -22.07 11.37
CA ASP A 115 -4.40 -21.62 10.20
C ASP A 115 -4.04 -22.47 8.97
N MET A 116 -2.78 -22.91 8.87
CA MET A 116 -2.29 -23.76 7.78
C MET A 116 -2.90 -25.17 7.86
N GLU A 117 -2.99 -25.74 9.07
CA GLU A 117 -3.65 -27.02 9.34
C GLU A 117 -5.16 -26.95 9.10
N ALA A 118 -5.80 -25.82 9.43
CA ALA A 118 -7.22 -25.60 9.16
C ALA A 118 -7.50 -25.51 7.65
N GLU A 119 -6.65 -24.87 6.84
CA GLU A 119 -6.78 -24.87 5.38
C GLU A 119 -6.58 -26.27 4.78
N GLU A 120 -5.64 -27.07 5.30
CA GLU A 120 -5.48 -28.48 4.92
C GLU A 120 -6.73 -29.31 5.28
N GLU A 121 -7.31 -29.13 6.47
CA GLU A 121 -8.54 -29.83 6.88
C GLU A 121 -9.73 -29.47 5.98
N TRP A 122 -9.93 -28.18 5.68
CA TRP A 122 -10.98 -27.74 4.75
C TRP A 122 -10.77 -28.29 3.33
N SER A 123 -9.52 -28.46 2.90
CA SER A 123 -9.19 -29.08 1.60
C SER A 123 -9.52 -30.58 1.56
N VAL A 124 -9.39 -31.29 2.69
CA VAL A 124 -9.77 -32.71 2.83
C VAL A 124 -11.29 -32.87 2.80
N LEU A 125 -12.03 -31.95 3.42
CA LEU A 125 -13.50 -31.99 3.49
C LEU A 125 -14.21 -31.55 2.19
N GLY A 126 -13.53 -30.76 1.34
CA GLY A 126 -14.10 -30.19 0.10
C GLY A 126 -14.12 -31.09 -1.14
N SER A 127 -13.78 -32.38 -1.01
CA SER A 127 -13.72 -33.33 -2.13
C SER A 127 -14.98 -34.17 -2.27
N ARG A 128 -16.12 -33.54 -2.61
CA ARG A 128 -17.28 -34.21 -3.24
C ARG A 128 -18.01 -33.28 -4.21
#